data_AF-A0A937K8C6-F1
#
_entry.id   AF-A0A937K8C6-F1
#
_cell.length_a   1.000
_cell.length_b   1.000
_cell.length_c   1.000
_cell.angle_alpha   90.00
_cell.angle_beta   90.00
_cell.angle_gamma   90.00
#
_symmetry.space_group_name_H-M   'P 1'
#
loop_
_entity.id
_entity.type
_entity.pdbx_description
1 polymer ?
#
loop_
_entity_poly.entity_id
_entity_poly.type
_entity_poly.pdbx_seq_one_letter_code
_entity_poly.pdbx_strand_id
1 'polypeptide(L)'
;MLRALEQIESLDPQDGLEGLLAQQMVATHAAALECLRRAALENQTSIGRDAALKQAEKLMSLYLKQAAALDKHRGKGQQKVTVEHVTVNEGGQAIVGHVERGQRREGKKIENAKPVPANKTPEGLKNTTRKKQPR
;
A
#
# COMPACT_ATOMS: atom_id res chain seq x y z
N MET A 1 16.52 17.20 27.90
CA MET A 1 16.94 16.70 26.58
C MET A 1 17.27 15.21 26.60
N LEU A 2 18.17 14.71 27.48
CA LEU A 2 18.57 13.28 27.50
C LEU A 2 17.39 12.28 27.33
N ARG A 3 16.38 12.34 28.21
CA ARG A 3 15.17 11.49 28.14
C ARG A 3 14.40 11.54 26.82
N ALA A 4 14.46 12.64 26.08
CA ALA A 4 13.79 12.75 24.78
C ALA A 4 14.57 12.04 23.67
N LEU A 5 15.91 11.99 23.77
CA LEU A 5 16.75 11.22 22.86
C LEU A 5 16.58 9.72 23.14
N GLU A 6 16.65 9.31 24.42
CA GLU A 6 16.36 7.93 24.85
C GLU A 6 15.00 7.42 24.32
N GLN A 7 13.96 8.27 24.37
CA GLN A 7 12.64 7.94 23.83
C GLN A 7 12.63 7.81 22.30
N ILE A 8 13.33 8.69 21.56
CA ILE A 8 13.43 8.61 20.09
C ILE A 8 14.24 7.36 19.68
N GLU A 9 15.36 7.08 20.36
CA GLU A 9 16.18 5.89 20.15
C GLU A 9 15.38 4.62 20.42
N SER A 10 14.56 4.59 21.48
CA SER A 10 13.70 3.43 21.80
C SER A 10 12.58 3.16 20.78
N LEU A 11 12.24 4.13 19.92
CA LEU A 11 11.30 3.95 18.80
C LEU A 11 11.99 3.33 17.57
N ASP A 12 13.33 3.27 17.56
CA ASP A 12 14.18 2.69 16.51
C ASP A 12 13.79 3.16 15.08
N PRO A 13 13.86 4.48 14.78
CA PRO A 13 13.43 5.03 13.51
C PRO A 13 14.34 4.56 12.35
N GLN A 14 13.76 3.85 11.38
CA GLN A 14 14.52 3.22 10.29
C GLN A 14 14.91 4.18 9.16
N ASP A 15 14.27 5.34 9.06
CA ASP A 15 14.58 6.39 8.09
C ASP A 15 14.28 7.80 8.62
N GLY A 16 14.53 8.82 7.79
CA GLY A 16 14.33 10.22 8.15
C GLY A 16 12.85 10.62 8.38
N LEU A 17 11.88 9.92 7.77
CA LEU A 17 10.46 10.16 8.03
C LEU A 17 10.07 9.56 9.39
N GLU A 18 10.55 8.37 9.71
CA GLU A 18 10.36 7.77 11.04
C GLU A 18 11.04 8.61 12.13
N GLY A 19 12.22 9.17 11.87
CA GLY A 19 12.91 10.08 12.80
C GLY A 19 12.11 11.34 13.11
N LEU A 20 11.54 11.98 12.08
CA LEU A 20 10.65 13.14 12.25
C LEU A 20 9.36 12.76 12.99
N LEU A 21 8.77 11.61 12.68
CA LEU A 21 7.55 11.12 13.33
C LEU A 21 7.81 10.77 14.82
N ALA A 22 8.94 10.14 15.14
CA ALA A 22 9.37 9.83 16.50
C ALA A 22 9.57 11.11 17.32
N GLN A 23 10.25 12.13 16.77
CA GLN A 23 10.39 13.43 17.42
C GLN A 23 9.03 14.10 17.69
N GLN A 24 8.08 14.02 16.74
CA GLN A 24 6.73 14.51 16.95
C GLN A 24 5.97 13.71 18.01
N MET A 25 6.09 12.39 18.06
CA MET A 25 5.44 11.53 19.05
C MET A 25 5.92 11.86 20.48
N VAL A 26 7.23 12.04 20.68
CA VAL A 26 7.80 12.46 21.96
C VAL A 26 7.32 13.85 22.38
N ALA A 27 7.27 14.81 21.45
CA ALA A 27 6.74 16.14 21.72
C ALA A 27 5.23 16.11 22.08
N THR A 28 4.42 15.35 21.34
CA THR A 28 2.99 15.15 21.61
C THR A 28 2.76 14.53 22.99
N HIS A 29 3.53 13.51 23.35
CA HIS A 29 3.46 12.85 24.66
C HIS A 29 3.82 13.81 25.79
N ALA A 30 4.94 14.54 25.67
CA ALA A 30 5.36 15.52 26.67
C ALA A 30 4.33 16.65 26.86
N ALA A 31 3.73 17.14 25.77
CA ALA A 31 2.65 18.13 25.83
C ALA A 31 1.39 17.57 26.52
N ALA A 32 1.01 16.31 26.26
CA ALA A 32 -0.12 15.66 26.92
C ALA A 32 0.10 15.53 28.45
N LEU A 33 1.30 15.13 28.87
CA LEU A 33 1.67 15.07 30.29
C LEU A 33 1.66 16.44 30.96
N GLU A 34 2.11 17.51 30.29
CA GLU A 34 2.03 18.87 30.81
C GLU A 34 0.57 19.36 30.95
N CYS A 35 -0.31 19.02 30.00
CA CYS A 35 -1.75 19.26 30.13
C CYS A 35 -2.35 18.51 31.35
N LEU A 36 -2.02 17.23 31.56
CA LEU A 36 -2.43 16.49 32.75
C LEU A 36 -1.90 17.13 34.05
N ARG A 37 -0.62 17.53 34.08
CA ARG A 37 -0.01 18.19 35.23
C ARG A 37 -0.72 19.50 35.58
N ARG A 38 -1.12 20.29 34.57
CA ARG A 38 -1.92 21.53 34.76
C ARG A 38 -3.32 21.25 35.30
N ALA A 39 -3.95 20.14 34.88
CA ALA A 39 -5.25 19.72 35.40
C ALA A 39 -5.18 19.24 36.86
N ALA A 40 -4.01 18.78 37.32
CA ALA A 40 -3.77 18.28 38.67
C ALA A 40 -3.27 19.33 39.69
N LEU A 41 -3.22 20.63 39.33
CA LEU A 41 -2.84 21.69 40.27
C LEU A 41 -3.94 21.92 41.32
N GLU A 42 -3.56 22.02 42.59
CA GLU A 42 -4.49 22.17 43.73
C GLU A 42 -5.41 23.40 43.61
N ASN A 43 -4.85 24.53 43.15
CA ASN A 43 -5.57 25.80 42.96
C ASN A 43 -6.19 25.95 41.56
N GLN A 44 -6.44 24.84 40.84
CA GLN A 44 -6.96 24.90 39.48
C GLN A 44 -8.48 25.16 39.46
N THR A 45 -8.90 26.09 38.60
CA THR A 45 -10.34 26.33 38.35
C THR A 45 -10.97 25.14 37.61
N SER A 46 -12.26 24.86 37.81
CA SER A 46 -12.96 23.79 37.08
C SER A 46 -12.82 23.95 35.56
N ILE A 47 -13.02 25.16 35.04
CA ILE A 47 -12.87 25.50 33.62
C ILE A 47 -11.43 25.24 33.14
N GLY A 48 -10.42 25.64 33.91
CA GLY A 48 -9.01 25.40 33.59
C GLY A 48 -8.65 23.92 33.60
N ARG A 49 -9.20 23.15 34.54
CA ARG A 49 -9.03 21.70 34.64
C ARG A 49 -9.64 20.99 33.43
N ASP A 50 -10.89 21.29 33.10
CA ASP A 50 -11.61 20.65 32.00
C ASP A 50 -10.99 21.01 30.64
N ALA A 51 -10.54 22.26 30.46
CA ALA A 51 -9.81 22.68 29.26
C ALA A 51 -8.48 21.91 29.12
N ALA A 52 -7.72 21.75 30.20
CA ALA A 52 -6.46 21.02 30.20
C ALA A 52 -6.65 19.51 29.95
N LEU A 53 -7.66 18.87 30.57
CA LEU A 53 -8.01 17.46 30.31
C LEU A 53 -8.42 17.24 28.84
N LYS A 54 -9.25 18.13 28.28
CA LYS A 54 -9.67 18.10 26.87
C LYS A 54 -8.52 18.34 25.87
N GLN A 55 -7.49 19.08 26.28
CA GLN A 55 -6.26 19.19 25.49
C GLN A 55 -5.40 17.92 25.57
N ALA A 56 -5.26 17.34 26.77
CA ALA A 56 -4.54 16.08 26.96
C ALA A 56 -5.16 14.93 26.13
N GLU A 57 -6.48 14.77 26.18
CA GLU A 57 -7.25 13.78 25.40
C GLU A 57 -6.97 13.88 23.89
N LYS A 58 -6.98 15.11 23.34
CA LYS A 58 -6.68 15.39 21.93
C LYS A 58 -5.25 14.99 21.57
N LEU A 59 -4.28 15.28 22.43
CA LEU A 59 -2.87 14.95 22.21
C LEU A 59 -2.63 13.43 22.31
N MET A 60 -3.25 12.74 23.26
CA MET A 60 -3.22 11.26 23.32
C MET A 60 -3.86 10.64 22.07
N SER A 61 -4.99 11.19 21.62
CA SER A 61 -5.66 10.75 20.38
C SER A 61 -4.82 11.01 19.13
N LEU A 62 -3.99 12.06 19.12
CA LEU A 62 -3.00 12.33 18.07
C LEU A 62 -1.85 11.32 18.14
N TYR A 63 -1.34 11.02 19.34
CA TYR A 63 -0.28 10.04 19.55
C TYR A 63 -0.67 8.65 19.00
N LEU A 64 -1.90 8.19 19.27
CA LEU A 64 -2.41 6.94 18.71
C LEU A 64 -2.45 6.94 17.17
N LYS A 65 -2.79 8.08 16.55
CA LYS A 65 -2.76 8.23 15.09
C LYS A 65 -1.33 8.25 14.54
N GLN A 66 -0.38 8.83 15.27
CA GLN A 66 1.04 8.83 14.90
C GLN A 66 1.63 7.41 15.01
N ALA A 67 1.33 6.66 16.08
CA ALA A 67 1.71 5.26 16.22
C ALA A 67 1.15 4.39 15.08
N ALA A 68 -0.16 4.49 14.80
CA ALA A 68 -0.77 3.77 13.68
C ALA A 68 -0.21 4.18 12.30
N ALA A 69 0.26 5.43 12.15
CA ALA A 69 0.95 5.88 10.94
C ALA A 69 2.36 5.28 10.83
N LEU A 70 3.10 5.13 11.94
CA LEU A 70 4.39 4.46 12.01
C LEU A 70 4.28 2.96 11.72
N ASP A 71 3.31 2.26 12.34
CA ASP A 71 3.05 0.84 12.09
C ASP A 71 2.68 0.61 10.61
N LYS A 72 1.81 1.48 10.05
CA LYS A 72 1.48 1.47 8.62
C LYS A 72 2.68 1.81 7.76
N HIS A 73 3.60 2.66 8.20
CA HIS A 73 4.82 2.99 7.49
C HIS A 73 5.70 1.73 7.33
N ARG A 74 6.01 1.08 8.45
CA ARG A 74 6.78 -0.17 8.53
C ARG A 74 6.12 -1.33 7.77
N GLY A 75 4.79 -1.41 7.80
CA GLY A 75 4.02 -2.44 7.10
C GLY A 75 3.94 -2.33 5.57
N LYS A 76 4.38 -1.23 4.95
CA LYS A 76 4.25 -1.00 3.49
C LYS A 76 5.01 -2.00 2.60
N GLY A 77 5.93 -2.78 3.16
CA GLY A 77 6.67 -3.82 2.42
C GLY A 77 5.83 -5.04 1.98
N GLN A 78 4.59 -5.20 2.48
CA GLN A 78 3.77 -6.39 2.21
C GLN A 78 2.48 -6.10 1.42
N GLN A 79 2.56 -5.38 0.29
CA GLN A 79 1.46 -5.37 -0.67
C GLN A 79 1.41 -6.69 -1.47
N LYS A 80 0.99 -7.77 -0.80
CA LYS A 80 0.79 -9.09 -1.42
C LYS A 80 -0.47 -9.07 -2.30
N VAL A 81 -0.30 -8.68 -3.55
CA VAL A 81 -1.38 -8.72 -4.56
C VAL A 81 -1.61 -10.16 -5.00
N THR A 82 -2.55 -10.86 -4.38
CA THR A 82 -3.05 -12.14 -4.86
C THR A 82 -4.02 -11.88 -6.02
N VAL A 83 -3.60 -12.19 -7.25
CA VAL A 83 -4.47 -12.09 -8.44
C VAL A 83 -5.14 -13.44 -8.67
N GLU A 84 -6.45 -13.54 -8.36
CA GLU A 84 -7.17 -14.82 -8.39
C GLU A 84 -7.77 -15.17 -9.76
N HIS A 85 -7.89 -14.21 -10.69
CA HIS A 85 -8.34 -14.47 -12.06
C HIS A 85 -7.54 -13.67 -13.08
N VAL A 86 -6.90 -14.38 -14.02
CA VAL A 86 -6.28 -13.81 -15.23
C VAL A 86 -6.93 -14.46 -16.44
N THR A 87 -7.86 -13.76 -17.10
CA THR A 87 -8.38 -14.19 -18.40
C THR A 87 -7.40 -13.75 -19.50
N VAL A 88 -6.44 -14.60 -19.81
CA VAL A 88 -5.60 -14.44 -21.00
C VAL A 88 -6.41 -14.83 -22.24
N ASN A 89 -6.83 -13.84 -23.03
CA ASN A 89 -7.26 -14.09 -24.40
C ASN A 89 -6.04 -14.51 -25.25
N GLU A 90 -6.25 -15.39 -26.24
CA GLU A 90 -5.17 -15.97 -27.06
C GLU A 90 -4.21 -14.89 -27.61
N GLY A 91 -2.97 -14.90 -27.10
CA GLY A 91 -1.89 -13.97 -27.48
C GLY A 91 -1.40 -13.00 -26.40
N GLY A 92 -2.10 -12.83 -25.27
CA GLY A 92 -1.74 -11.86 -24.22
C GLY A 92 -0.85 -12.40 -23.09
N GLN A 93 0.48 -12.41 -23.25
CA GLN A 93 1.38 -12.77 -22.13
C GLN A 93 1.45 -11.66 -21.06
N ALA A 94 0.88 -11.93 -19.89
CA ALA A 94 1.04 -11.07 -18.70
C ALA A 94 2.38 -11.39 -18.00
N ILE A 95 3.32 -10.45 -18.03
CA ILE A 95 4.60 -10.55 -17.31
C ILE A 95 4.40 -10.00 -15.89
N VAL A 96 4.68 -10.81 -14.87
CA VAL A 96 4.72 -10.39 -13.46
C VAL A 96 6.17 -10.50 -12.97
N GLY A 97 6.84 -9.37 -12.83
CA GLY A 97 8.25 -9.28 -12.43
C GLY A 97 8.87 -7.93 -12.79
N HIS A 98 10.08 -7.66 -12.31
CA HIS A 98 10.82 -6.46 -12.67
C HIS A 98 11.41 -6.62 -14.09
N VAL A 99 11.04 -5.75 -15.03
CA VAL A 99 11.41 -5.89 -16.45
C VAL A 99 12.51 -4.90 -16.81
N GLU A 100 13.77 -5.36 -16.79
CA GLU A 100 14.88 -4.62 -17.40
C GLU A 100 14.81 -4.74 -18.94
N ARG A 101 14.57 -3.62 -19.63
CA ARG A 101 14.58 -3.59 -21.10
C ARG A 101 16.01 -3.54 -21.64
N GLY A 102 16.61 -4.72 -21.84
CA GLY A 102 17.85 -4.85 -22.60
C GLY A 102 17.71 -4.30 -24.03
N GLN A 103 18.61 -3.37 -24.41
CA GLN A 103 18.62 -2.74 -25.73
C GLN A 103 18.95 -3.78 -26.82
N ARG A 104 18.04 -4.01 -27.77
CA ARG A 104 18.29 -4.90 -28.91
C ARG A 104 18.82 -4.11 -30.11
N ARG A 105 20.06 -4.41 -30.50
CA ARG A 105 20.72 -3.83 -31.69
C ARG A 105 20.12 -4.36 -33.01
N GLU A 106 20.31 -3.55 -34.03
CA GLU A 106 19.88 -3.66 -35.44
C GLU A 106 20.57 -4.81 -36.20
N GLY A 107 19.91 -5.44 -37.20
CA GLY A 107 20.52 -6.57 -37.92
C GLY A 107 19.73 -7.24 -39.05
N LYS A 108 19.83 -6.67 -40.26
CA LYS A 108 19.74 -7.27 -41.61
C LYS A 108 18.45 -7.95 -42.16
N LYS A 109 18.21 -7.58 -43.43
CA LYS A 109 17.24 -8.04 -44.44
C LYS A 109 17.59 -9.43 -45.03
N ILE A 110 16.58 -10.26 -45.31
CA ILE A 110 16.62 -11.32 -46.35
C ILE A 110 15.30 -11.27 -47.15
N GLU A 111 15.38 -11.48 -48.47
CA GLU A 111 14.26 -11.39 -49.43
C GLU A 111 13.69 -12.75 -49.86
N ASN A 112 12.42 -12.72 -50.27
CA ASN A 112 11.75 -13.57 -51.27
C ASN A 112 11.75 -15.11 -51.11
N ALA A 113 10.56 -15.65 -50.83
CA ALA A 113 10.05 -16.89 -51.44
C ALA A 113 8.52 -16.80 -51.66
N LYS A 114 8.01 -17.39 -52.75
CA LYS A 114 6.62 -17.24 -53.23
C LYS A 114 5.63 -18.16 -52.47
N PRO A 115 4.32 -17.81 -52.40
CA PRO A 115 3.30 -18.68 -51.81
C PRO A 115 2.96 -19.88 -52.72
N VAL A 116 2.64 -21.02 -52.12
CA VAL A 116 2.24 -22.29 -52.76
C VAL A 116 1.02 -22.85 -52.00
N PRO A 117 0.02 -23.48 -52.66
CA PRO A 117 -1.38 -23.12 -52.40
C PRO A 117 -2.19 -24.12 -51.56
N ALA A 118 -3.41 -23.70 -51.24
CA ALA A 118 -4.41 -24.49 -50.54
C ALA A 118 -4.93 -25.70 -51.34
N ASN A 119 -4.99 -26.85 -50.67
CA ASN A 119 -5.87 -28.00 -50.95
C ASN A 119 -5.77 -28.94 -49.72
N LYS A 120 -6.79 -29.62 -49.19
CA LYS A 120 -8.09 -30.03 -49.76
C LYS A 120 -9.18 -30.04 -48.69
N THR A 121 -10.40 -29.66 -49.07
CA THR A 121 -11.68 -30.16 -48.51
C THR A 121 -12.22 -31.25 -49.46
N PRO A 122 -13.37 -31.93 -49.23
CA PRO A 122 -14.22 -32.02 -48.02
C PRO A 122 -14.62 -33.47 -47.62
N GLU A 123 -15.04 -33.68 -46.38
CA GLU A 123 -16.02 -34.72 -45.97
C GLU A 123 -16.36 -34.52 -44.47
N GLY A 124 -17.59 -34.70 -43.97
CA GLY A 124 -18.79 -35.09 -44.70
C GLY A 124 -19.84 -35.86 -43.87
N LEU A 125 -20.23 -35.41 -42.67
CA LEU A 125 -21.41 -35.97 -41.98
C LEU A 125 -22.50 -34.92 -41.73
N LYS A 126 -23.75 -35.31 -42.01
CA LYS A 126 -24.95 -34.45 -42.05
C LYS A 126 -26.00 -34.91 -41.03
N ASN A 127 -26.79 -33.95 -40.51
CA ASN A 127 -28.11 -34.13 -39.85
C ASN A 127 -28.05 -34.95 -38.52
N THR A 128 -29.00 -34.96 -37.56
CA THR A 128 -30.40 -34.47 -37.38
C THR A 128 -30.69 -34.43 -35.84
N THR A 129 -31.68 -33.77 -35.21
CA THR A 129 -32.78 -32.87 -35.62
C THR A 129 -33.30 -32.00 -34.43
N ARG A 130 -34.16 -31.02 -34.75
CA ARG A 130 -35.08 -30.21 -33.90
C ARG A 130 -35.30 -30.60 -32.41
N LYS A 131 -35.40 -29.59 -31.52
CA LYS A 131 -36.71 -29.01 -31.08
C LYS A 131 -36.55 -27.68 -30.30
N LYS A 132 -37.52 -26.78 -30.49
CA LYS A 132 -37.76 -25.55 -29.71
C LYS A 132 -38.41 -25.90 -28.36
N GLN A 133 -38.26 -25.08 -27.32
CA GLN A 133 -39.33 -24.20 -26.79
C GLN A 133 -38.86 -23.29 -25.62
N PRO A 134 -39.62 -22.22 -25.27
CA PRO A 134 -39.06 -21.03 -24.60
C PRO A 134 -39.45 -20.91 -23.10
N ARG A 135 -38.91 -19.86 -22.47
CA ARG A 135 -39.67 -18.97 -21.56
C ARG A 135 -39.34 -17.52 -21.92
#